data_AF-A0A3L6SUJ0-F1
#
_entry.id   AF-A0A3L6SUJ0-F1
#
_cell.length_a   1.000
_cell.length_b   1.000
_cell.length_c   1.000
_cell.angle_alpha   90.00
_cell.angle_beta   90.00
_cell.angle_gamma   90.00
#
_symmetry.space_group_name_H-M   'P 1'
#
loop_
_entity.id
_entity.type
_entity.pdbx_description
1 polymer ?
#
loop_
_entity_poly.entity_id
_entity_poly.type
_entity_poly.pdbx_seq_one_letter_code
_entity_poly.pdbx_strand_id
1 'polypeptide(L)'
;MATAAQGDALPPYKDASAPVEARVRDLLGRMTLREKAAQMAQIERTVASARALAELGAGSVLNGGNSAPGDRSPACWTGMVDGMQRLALSSRLGVPILYGTDAVHGHNNVYGATVFPHNVGLGAARDPELLRKIGEATSLEVRATGIHWTFAPCVAVCRDPRWGRCYESYSEDPEMVRSLTTIVTGLQGQPPADHPHGYPFLASVREKVLACAKHFVGDGGTDRGINEGNTICSYDDLENIHMAPYLDCIAQGVATVMASHSKWNGERLHSCRYLLTDVLKGKLGFKGFVISDWEGIDKLCEPRVAQGSDYRYCIKQSVNAGMDMIMIPYRFEEFLEDLVFLVETGEIPMSRIDDAVERILRVKFISGVFEHPFSDPSLLDIVGCKEHRSLAREAVRKSMVLLKNGKNQKEPFLPLGTNVKRILVTGTHADDIGFQCGGWTTGWNGESGKITPVTGTTILEGIKESVGVQTEVVYEACATEATIGTGEFSYAVVVVGEVPYAETVGDRTDLTIPFNGSDLITRVASTIPTLVIVVSGRPLDIETQVLEKIDALVAAWLPGTEGTGIADCLFGHHDFVGTLPVTWHRSVDQLPLNAGDASYDPLFPVGYGLKMFEK
;
A
#
# COMPACT_ATOMS: atom_id res chain seq x y z
N MET A 1 65.87 -13.71 -7.62
CA MET A 1 64.56 -14.38 -7.48
C MET A 1 63.63 -13.40 -6.78
N ALA A 2 62.70 -12.80 -7.51
CA ALA A 2 61.67 -11.94 -6.95
C ALA A 2 60.39 -12.78 -6.82
N THR A 3 59.93 -12.95 -5.58
CA THR A 3 58.65 -13.57 -5.25
C THR A 3 57.52 -12.66 -5.71
N ALA A 4 56.73 -13.14 -6.67
CA ALA A 4 55.48 -12.51 -7.07
C ALA A 4 54.50 -12.52 -5.88
N ALA A 5 54.00 -11.34 -5.51
CA ALA A 5 52.92 -11.21 -4.54
C ALA A 5 51.67 -11.89 -5.11
N GLN A 6 51.18 -12.94 -4.43
CA GLN A 6 49.83 -13.44 -4.63
C GLN A 6 48.87 -12.30 -4.23
N GLY A 7 48.16 -11.73 -5.19
CA GLY A 7 47.06 -10.83 -4.88
C GLY A 7 46.00 -11.61 -4.12
N ASP A 8 45.64 -11.16 -2.91
CA ASP A 8 44.59 -11.79 -2.11
C ASP A 8 43.31 -11.86 -2.95
N ALA A 9 42.83 -13.08 -3.20
CA ALA A 9 41.56 -13.29 -3.88
C ALA A 9 40.44 -12.59 -3.10
N LEU A 10 39.51 -11.95 -3.83
CA LEU A 10 38.32 -11.35 -3.21
C LEU A 10 37.59 -12.40 -2.36
N PRO A 11 37.13 -12.05 -1.15
CA PRO A 11 36.38 -12.99 -0.32
C PRO A 11 35.09 -13.41 -1.06
N PRO A 12 34.64 -14.67 -0.93
CA PRO A 12 33.49 -15.18 -1.68
C PRO A 12 32.25 -14.29 -1.62
N TYR A 13 31.94 -13.66 -0.47
CA TYR A 13 30.77 -12.77 -0.37
C TYR A 13 30.82 -11.53 -1.29
N LYS A 14 32.02 -11.12 -1.72
CA LYS A 14 32.25 -10.02 -2.67
C LYS A 14 32.38 -10.50 -4.13
N ASP A 15 32.36 -11.80 -4.37
CA ASP A 15 32.37 -12.36 -5.73
C ASP A 15 30.93 -12.51 -6.23
N ALA A 16 30.53 -11.63 -7.15
CA ALA A 16 29.20 -11.63 -7.74
C ALA A 16 28.88 -12.90 -8.55
N SER A 17 29.89 -13.68 -8.97
CA SER A 17 29.71 -14.94 -9.69
C SER A 17 29.45 -16.13 -8.75
N ALA A 18 29.71 -15.98 -7.45
CA ALA A 18 29.48 -17.03 -6.47
C ALA A 18 27.98 -17.23 -6.18
N PRO A 19 27.51 -18.46 -5.94
CA PRO A 19 26.12 -18.72 -5.57
C PRO A 19 25.71 -17.94 -4.31
N VAL A 20 24.48 -17.42 -4.28
CA VAL A 20 23.94 -16.62 -3.15
C VAL A 20 24.21 -17.30 -1.81
N GLU A 21 23.87 -18.58 -1.66
CA GLU A 21 24.04 -19.30 -0.40
C GLU A 21 25.52 -19.46 0.01
N ALA A 22 26.46 -19.46 -0.95
CA ALA A 22 27.88 -19.45 -0.63
C ALA A 22 28.33 -18.07 -0.11
N ARG A 23 27.83 -16.99 -0.74
CA ARG A 23 28.07 -15.60 -0.31
C ARG A 23 27.49 -15.34 1.08
N VAL A 24 26.27 -15.84 1.36
CA VAL A 24 25.61 -15.75 2.66
C VAL A 24 26.44 -16.45 3.74
N ARG A 25 26.82 -17.72 3.55
CA ARG A 25 27.61 -18.46 4.54
C ARG A 25 28.97 -17.82 4.80
N ASP A 26 29.65 -17.35 3.75
CA ASP A 26 30.95 -16.69 3.88
C ASP A 26 30.84 -15.37 4.65
N LEU A 27 29.85 -14.52 4.34
CA LEU A 27 29.65 -13.26 5.07
C LEU A 27 29.22 -13.51 6.52
N LEU A 28 28.25 -14.40 6.75
CA LEU A 28 27.75 -14.72 8.09
C LEU A 28 28.87 -15.23 9.02
N GLY A 29 29.80 -16.04 8.49
CA GLY A 29 30.96 -16.55 9.22
C GLY A 29 32.02 -15.49 9.56
N ARG A 30 31.97 -14.32 8.91
CA ARG A 30 32.89 -13.19 9.15
C ARG A 30 32.31 -12.14 10.10
N MET A 31 31.01 -12.19 10.38
CA MET A 31 30.31 -11.23 11.22
C MET A 31 30.46 -11.55 12.71
N THR A 32 30.73 -10.50 13.49
CA THR A 32 30.60 -10.52 14.95
C THR A 32 29.12 -10.59 15.36
N LEU A 33 28.84 -10.95 16.62
CA LEU A 33 27.49 -10.88 17.18
C LEU A 33 26.87 -9.49 16.99
N ARG A 34 27.63 -8.42 17.25
CA ARG A 34 27.14 -7.05 17.13
C ARG A 34 26.80 -6.67 15.69
N GLU A 35 27.61 -7.09 14.72
CA GLU A 35 27.28 -6.90 13.29
C GLU A 35 26.03 -7.69 12.88
N LYS A 36 25.86 -8.91 13.40
CA LYS A 36 24.65 -9.73 13.16
C LYS A 36 23.40 -9.06 13.74
N ALA A 37 23.45 -8.63 15.00
CA ALA A 37 22.37 -7.90 15.66
C ALA A 37 22.04 -6.60 14.92
N ALA A 38 23.04 -5.86 14.44
CA ALA A 38 22.82 -4.63 13.68
C ALA A 38 22.13 -4.88 12.33
N GLN A 39 22.39 -6.00 11.66
CA GLN A 39 21.68 -6.36 10.43
C GLN A 39 20.18 -6.61 10.65
N MET A 40 19.78 -7.00 11.86
CA MET A 40 18.38 -7.20 12.24
C MET A 40 17.64 -5.88 12.54
N ALA A 41 18.31 -4.72 12.47
CA ALA A 41 17.68 -3.43 12.69
C ALA A 41 17.33 -2.73 11.37
N GLN A 42 16.09 -2.22 11.29
CA GLN A 42 15.69 -1.19 10.33
C GLN A 42 15.41 0.12 11.09
N ILE A 43 16.05 1.21 10.66
CA ILE A 43 15.98 2.52 11.33
C ILE A 43 15.34 3.58 10.44
N GLU A 44 14.77 4.61 11.03
CA GLU A 44 14.19 5.72 10.28
C GLU A 44 15.30 6.65 9.73
N ARG A 45 15.11 7.20 8.53
CA ARG A 45 16.12 8.01 7.83
C ARG A 45 16.64 9.23 8.62
N THR A 46 15.85 9.80 9.53
CA THR A 46 16.23 10.96 10.35
C THR A 46 17.25 10.61 11.42
N VAL A 47 17.37 9.34 11.82
CA VAL A 47 18.39 8.86 12.77
C VAL A 47 19.54 8.10 12.09
N ALA A 48 19.50 7.97 10.75
CA ALA A 48 20.50 7.29 9.95
C ALA A 48 21.80 8.12 9.79
N SER A 49 22.56 8.22 10.89
CA SER A 49 23.83 8.95 10.99
C SER A 49 25.04 8.12 10.52
N ALA A 50 26.20 8.77 10.39
CA ALA A 50 27.48 8.08 10.14
C ALA A 50 27.79 7.03 11.22
N ARG A 51 27.47 7.32 12.49
CA ARG A 51 27.59 6.34 13.58
C ARG A 51 26.67 5.14 13.34
N ALA A 52 25.39 5.38 13.05
CA ALA A 52 24.43 4.29 12.84
C ALA A 52 24.80 3.38 11.66
N LEU A 53 25.30 3.96 10.56
CA LEU A 53 25.55 3.22 9.32
C LEU A 53 26.99 2.71 9.16
N ALA A 54 28.00 3.52 9.47
CA ALA A 54 29.41 3.17 9.27
C ALA A 54 30.02 2.45 10.48
N GLU A 55 29.75 2.93 11.70
CA GLU A 55 30.34 2.36 12.93
C GLU A 55 29.54 1.18 13.47
N LEU A 56 28.22 1.31 13.50
CA LEU A 56 27.31 0.33 14.11
C LEU A 56 26.70 -0.64 13.09
N GLY A 57 26.62 -0.26 11.81
CA GLY A 57 26.27 -1.16 10.71
C GLY A 57 24.80 -1.57 10.64
N ALA A 58 23.86 -0.64 10.87
CA ALA A 58 22.42 -0.92 10.75
C ALA A 58 22.07 -1.61 9.41
N GLY A 59 21.18 -2.60 9.46
CA GLY A 59 20.86 -3.47 8.33
C GLY A 59 19.99 -2.80 7.27
N SER A 60 19.11 -1.90 7.67
CA SER A 60 18.15 -1.26 6.77
C SER A 60 17.79 0.15 7.25
N VAL A 61 17.37 0.99 6.31
CA VAL A 61 16.78 2.30 6.57
C VAL A 61 15.40 2.35 5.93
N LEU A 62 14.46 3.09 6.51
CA LEU A 62 13.20 3.42 5.86
C LEU A 62 12.87 4.91 5.92
N ASN A 63 11.85 5.32 5.17
CA ASN A 63 11.07 6.51 5.46
C ASN A 63 9.66 6.13 5.93
N GLY A 64 9.18 6.76 7.01
CA GLY A 64 7.75 6.73 7.35
C GLY A 64 6.92 7.63 6.45
N GLY A 65 5.60 7.56 6.53
CA GLY A 65 4.68 8.28 5.64
C GLY A 65 4.77 9.82 5.67
N ASN A 66 5.33 10.42 6.74
CA ASN A 66 5.59 11.87 6.82
C ASN A 66 7.08 12.23 6.65
N SER A 67 7.92 11.25 6.32
CA SER A 67 9.36 11.44 6.23
C SER A 67 9.79 11.48 4.78
N ALA A 68 10.24 12.66 4.34
CA ALA A 68 10.81 12.85 3.02
C ALA A 68 12.01 13.81 3.10
N PRO A 69 13.00 13.70 2.21
CA PRO A 69 14.12 14.62 2.17
C PRO A 69 13.75 15.94 1.46
N GLY A 70 14.32 17.04 1.96
CA GLY A 70 14.35 18.33 1.27
C GLY A 70 13.03 18.75 0.61
N ASP A 71 13.08 18.95 -0.71
CA ASP A 71 11.94 19.37 -1.54
C ASP A 71 11.09 18.20 -2.07
N ARG A 72 11.37 16.97 -1.61
CA ARG A 72 10.70 15.72 -2.00
C ARG A 72 10.84 15.33 -3.47
N SER A 73 11.71 16.02 -4.23
CA SER A 73 11.97 15.70 -5.64
C SER A 73 12.70 14.36 -5.78
N PRO A 74 12.55 13.65 -6.92
CA PRO A 74 13.27 12.40 -7.18
C PRO A 74 14.78 12.52 -6.99
N ALA A 75 15.38 13.64 -7.40
CA ALA A 75 16.81 13.91 -7.25
C ALA A 75 17.24 14.11 -5.78
N CYS A 76 16.37 14.68 -4.94
CA CYS A 76 16.64 14.80 -3.51
C CYS A 76 16.65 13.43 -2.84
N TRP A 77 15.73 12.54 -3.24
CA TRP A 77 15.70 11.16 -2.79
C TRP A 77 16.95 10.38 -3.18
N THR A 78 17.37 10.40 -4.46
CA THR A 78 18.57 9.69 -4.90
C THR A 78 19.82 10.15 -4.15
N GLY A 79 20.00 11.46 -3.99
CA GLY A 79 21.13 12.04 -3.26
C GLY A 79 21.19 11.59 -1.79
N MET A 80 20.03 11.51 -1.13
CA MET A 80 19.93 11.01 0.25
C MET A 80 20.27 9.52 0.34
N VAL A 81 19.63 8.68 -0.47
CA VAL A 81 19.81 7.22 -0.39
C VAL A 81 21.24 6.83 -0.72
N ASP A 82 21.84 7.43 -1.76
CA ASP A 82 23.24 7.20 -2.12
C ASP A 82 24.20 7.67 -1.01
N GLY A 83 23.89 8.78 -0.35
CA GLY A 83 24.64 9.27 0.80
C GLY A 83 24.67 8.25 1.94
N MET A 84 23.52 7.71 2.31
CA MET A 84 23.41 6.67 3.34
C MET A 84 24.13 5.39 2.95
N GLN A 85 24.03 5.00 1.67
CA GLN A 85 24.71 3.82 1.18
C GLN A 85 26.23 3.95 1.25
N ARG A 86 26.80 5.12 0.92
CA ARG A 86 28.25 5.37 1.09
C ARG A 86 28.70 5.21 2.54
N LEU A 87 27.86 5.61 3.50
CA LEU A 87 28.15 5.41 4.92
C LEU A 87 28.12 3.93 5.29
N ALA A 88 27.12 3.17 4.85
CA ALA A 88 27.03 1.73 5.12
C ALA A 88 28.22 0.95 4.54
N LEU A 89 28.65 1.30 3.32
CA LEU A 89 29.78 0.67 2.63
C LEU A 89 31.15 1.00 3.26
N SER A 90 31.27 2.02 4.10
CA SER A 90 32.51 2.33 4.81
C SER A 90 32.70 1.54 6.11
N SER A 91 31.68 0.75 6.51
CA SER A 91 31.80 -0.21 7.62
C SER A 91 32.84 -1.31 7.33
N ARG A 92 33.29 -2.00 8.39
CA ARG A 92 34.36 -3.02 8.32
C ARG A 92 34.13 -4.08 7.24
N LEU A 93 32.91 -4.58 7.11
CA LEU A 93 32.54 -5.61 6.13
C LEU A 93 31.95 -5.03 4.83
N GLY A 94 31.61 -3.74 4.82
CA GLY A 94 31.00 -3.04 3.69
C GLY A 94 29.64 -3.63 3.30
N VAL A 95 28.79 -3.94 4.28
CA VAL A 95 27.46 -4.51 4.02
C VAL A 95 26.50 -3.36 3.67
N PRO A 96 25.95 -3.31 2.45
CA PRO A 96 25.00 -2.27 2.05
C PRO A 96 23.68 -2.34 2.85
N ILE A 97 22.97 -1.22 2.98
CA ILE A 97 21.61 -1.20 3.53
C ILE A 97 20.58 -1.64 2.47
N LEU A 98 19.45 -2.17 2.92
CA LEU A 98 18.21 -2.09 2.15
C LEU A 98 17.48 -0.81 2.55
N TYR A 99 17.07 0.00 1.59
CA TYR A 99 16.19 1.14 1.83
C TYR A 99 14.74 0.73 1.53
N GLY A 100 13.85 0.83 2.53
CA GLY A 100 12.43 0.50 2.46
C GLY A 100 11.54 1.75 2.38
N THR A 101 10.40 1.64 1.69
CA THR A 101 9.39 2.71 1.59
C THR A 101 7.99 2.13 1.41
N ASP A 102 6.95 2.83 1.87
CA ASP A 102 5.56 2.50 1.53
C ASP A 102 5.20 3.05 0.14
N ALA A 103 5.51 2.32 -0.94
CA ALA A 103 4.99 2.64 -2.27
C ALA A 103 3.77 1.75 -2.58
N VAL A 104 2.63 2.07 -1.93
CA VAL A 104 1.45 1.17 -1.85
C VAL A 104 0.40 1.39 -2.94
N HIS A 105 0.49 2.49 -3.69
CA HIS A 105 -0.35 2.79 -4.85
C HIS A 105 0.42 3.69 -5.83
N GLY A 106 1.64 3.25 -6.18
CA GLY A 106 2.67 4.07 -6.80
C GLY A 106 3.68 4.59 -5.78
N HIS A 107 4.68 5.36 -6.23
CA HIS A 107 5.72 5.93 -5.37
C HIS A 107 5.26 7.20 -4.65
N ASN A 108 4.17 7.02 -3.90
CA ASN A 108 3.28 8.04 -3.35
C ASN A 108 3.90 9.06 -2.37
N ASN A 109 5.10 8.83 -1.86
CA ASN A 109 5.84 9.76 -0.99
C ASN A 109 6.65 10.81 -1.78
N VAL A 110 6.78 10.64 -3.10
CA VAL A 110 7.66 11.44 -3.96
C VAL A 110 6.85 12.44 -4.77
N TYR A 111 7.30 13.70 -4.78
CA TYR A 111 6.66 14.71 -5.61
C TYR A 111 6.91 14.43 -7.10
N GLY A 112 5.82 14.42 -7.86
CA GLY A 112 5.82 14.15 -9.30
C GLY A 112 5.53 12.70 -9.66
N ALA A 113 5.61 11.75 -8.72
CA ALA A 113 5.33 10.35 -8.97
C ALA A 113 3.88 10.09 -9.39
N THR A 114 3.67 9.00 -10.13
CA THR A 114 2.34 8.54 -10.50
C THR A 114 1.64 7.95 -9.27
N VAL A 115 0.41 8.40 -9.00
CA VAL A 115 -0.43 7.83 -7.93
C VAL A 115 -1.59 7.08 -8.57
N PHE A 116 -1.61 5.76 -8.36
CA PHE A 116 -2.64 4.85 -8.85
C PHE A 116 -3.85 4.83 -7.91
N PRO A 117 -5.00 4.29 -8.36
CA PRO A 117 -6.10 4.00 -7.46
C PRO A 117 -5.67 3.12 -6.30
N HIS A 118 -6.22 3.35 -5.11
CA HIS A 118 -6.01 2.44 -3.97
C HIS A 118 -6.59 1.05 -4.22
N ASN A 119 -6.13 0.08 -3.43
CA ASN A 119 -6.35 -1.35 -3.64
C ASN A 119 -7.83 -1.73 -3.76
N VAL A 120 -8.73 -1.14 -2.98
CA VAL A 120 -10.18 -1.40 -3.12
C VAL A 120 -10.68 -1.07 -4.53
N GLY A 121 -10.22 0.03 -5.13
CA GLY A 121 -10.56 0.37 -6.52
C GLY A 121 -9.94 -0.60 -7.53
N LEU A 122 -8.70 -1.03 -7.29
CA LEU A 122 -8.05 -2.05 -8.14
C LEU A 122 -8.72 -3.42 -8.03
N GLY A 123 -9.28 -3.74 -6.86
CA GLY A 123 -10.17 -4.88 -6.67
C GLY A 123 -11.43 -4.82 -7.52
N ALA A 124 -12.01 -3.62 -7.64
CA ALA A 124 -13.21 -3.41 -8.45
C ALA A 124 -12.94 -3.64 -9.95
N ALA A 125 -11.71 -3.37 -10.39
CA ALA A 125 -11.28 -3.60 -11.78
C ALA A 125 -11.18 -5.09 -12.16
N ARG A 126 -10.94 -5.98 -11.20
CA ARG A 126 -10.81 -7.44 -11.39
C ARG A 126 -9.84 -7.83 -12.53
N ASP A 127 -8.72 -7.11 -12.62
CA ASP A 127 -7.76 -7.24 -13.72
C ASP A 127 -6.34 -7.55 -13.20
N PRO A 128 -5.98 -8.83 -13.05
CA PRO A 128 -4.65 -9.24 -12.60
C PRO A 128 -3.50 -8.73 -13.47
N GLU A 129 -3.74 -8.55 -14.78
CA GLU A 129 -2.72 -8.05 -15.70
C GLU A 129 -2.49 -6.56 -15.51
N LEU A 130 -3.55 -5.79 -15.22
CA LEU A 130 -3.44 -4.40 -14.79
C LEU A 130 -2.60 -4.30 -13.50
N LEU A 131 -2.87 -5.12 -12.48
CA LEU A 131 -2.08 -5.11 -11.24
C LEU A 131 -0.61 -5.44 -11.47
N ARG A 132 -0.33 -6.41 -12.35
CA ARG A 132 1.04 -6.72 -12.75
C ARG A 132 1.72 -5.48 -13.32
N LYS A 133 1.12 -4.82 -14.32
CA LYS A 133 1.66 -3.59 -14.95
C LYS A 133 1.83 -2.44 -13.96
N ILE A 134 0.90 -2.25 -13.03
CA ILE A 134 1.02 -1.23 -11.97
C ILE A 134 2.26 -1.52 -11.10
N GLY A 135 2.48 -2.78 -10.74
CA GLY A 135 3.69 -3.20 -10.04
C GLY A 135 4.96 -2.90 -10.83
N GLU A 136 4.96 -3.10 -12.16
CA GLU A 136 6.12 -2.76 -13.00
C GLU A 136 6.41 -1.26 -13.02
N ALA A 137 5.38 -0.44 -13.26
CA ALA A 137 5.50 1.01 -13.23
C ALA A 137 6.00 1.51 -11.87
N THR A 138 5.40 1.01 -10.78
CA THR A 138 5.80 1.34 -9.41
C THR A 138 7.25 0.94 -9.14
N SER A 139 7.69 -0.24 -9.59
CA SER A 139 9.06 -0.71 -9.38
C SER A 139 10.10 0.22 -10.03
N LEU A 140 9.81 0.71 -11.24
CA LEU A 140 10.68 1.64 -11.95
C LEU A 140 10.74 3.00 -11.25
N GLU A 141 9.60 3.55 -10.83
CA GLU A 141 9.58 4.84 -10.12
C GLU A 141 10.29 4.76 -8.75
N VAL A 142 10.15 3.65 -8.02
CA VAL A 142 10.87 3.43 -6.75
C VAL A 142 12.38 3.28 -6.99
N ARG A 143 12.79 2.54 -8.02
CA ARG A 143 14.21 2.42 -8.41
C ARG A 143 14.80 3.74 -8.86
N ALA A 144 14.04 4.58 -9.55
CA ALA A 144 14.46 5.89 -9.99
C ALA A 144 14.87 6.82 -8.84
N THR A 145 14.37 6.58 -7.62
CA THR A 145 14.76 7.32 -6.41
C THR A 145 15.82 6.61 -5.57
N GLY A 146 16.47 5.57 -6.10
CA GLY A 146 17.52 4.81 -5.41
C GLY A 146 17.01 3.80 -4.37
N ILE A 147 15.70 3.60 -4.25
CA ILE A 147 15.09 2.73 -3.24
C ILE A 147 14.99 1.29 -3.80
N HIS A 148 15.16 0.29 -2.92
CA HIS A 148 15.35 -1.11 -3.31
C HIS A 148 14.16 -2.00 -2.93
N TRP A 149 13.36 -1.55 -1.97
CA TRP A 149 12.37 -2.36 -1.29
C TRP A 149 11.11 -1.52 -1.03
N THR A 150 9.95 -2.06 -1.40
CA THR A 150 8.65 -1.47 -1.07
C THR A 150 7.85 -2.34 -0.12
N PHE A 151 7.11 -1.70 0.79
CA PHE A 151 6.19 -2.35 1.72
C PHE A 151 4.83 -2.61 1.07
N ALA A 152 4.82 -3.31 -0.07
CA ALA A 152 3.63 -3.67 -0.84
C ALA A 152 3.79 -5.08 -1.46
N PRO A 153 2.71 -5.84 -1.67
CA PRO A 153 1.30 -5.45 -1.46
C PRO A 153 0.76 -5.68 -0.03
N CYS A 154 -0.23 -4.84 0.34
CA CYS A 154 -1.18 -5.21 1.38
C CYS A 154 -2.17 -6.24 0.80
N VAL A 155 -2.17 -7.45 1.36
CA VAL A 155 -3.01 -8.58 0.94
C VAL A 155 -4.03 -8.94 2.00
N ALA A 156 -4.39 -7.96 2.83
CA ALA A 156 -5.49 -8.07 3.77
C ALA A 156 -6.78 -8.48 3.02
N VAL A 157 -7.59 -9.29 3.69
CA VAL A 157 -8.96 -9.57 3.29
C VAL A 157 -9.86 -8.85 4.29
N CYS A 158 -10.31 -7.65 3.93
CA CYS A 158 -11.10 -6.81 4.83
C CYS A 158 -12.52 -7.37 5.00
N ARG A 159 -12.91 -7.66 6.25
CA ARG A 159 -14.21 -8.25 6.61
C ARG A 159 -15.17 -7.26 7.27
N ASP A 160 -14.71 -6.05 7.56
CA ASP A 160 -15.50 -4.97 8.16
C ASP A 160 -15.01 -3.61 7.65
N PRO A 161 -15.82 -2.87 6.87
CA PRO A 161 -15.41 -1.60 6.29
C PRO A 161 -15.21 -0.49 7.34
N ARG A 162 -15.61 -0.68 8.59
CA ARG A 162 -15.28 0.27 9.68
C ARG A 162 -13.78 0.43 9.90
N TRP A 163 -12.99 -0.54 9.45
CA TRP A 163 -11.54 -0.50 9.49
C TRP A 163 -10.96 0.61 8.62
N GLY A 164 -10.12 1.45 9.24
CA GLY A 164 -9.46 2.59 8.59
C GLY A 164 -8.41 2.23 7.55
N ARG A 165 -8.15 0.94 7.31
CA ARG A 165 -7.31 0.46 6.19
C ARG A 165 -8.09 -0.40 5.19
N CYS A 166 -9.43 -0.36 5.22
CA CYS A 166 -10.27 -1.07 4.26
C CYS A 166 -9.87 -0.79 2.80
N TYR A 167 -9.48 0.46 2.48
CA TYR A 167 -9.02 0.83 1.14
C TYR A 167 -7.71 0.18 0.69
N GLU A 168 -6.90 -0.30 1.63
CA GLU A 168 -5.66 -1.04 1.35
C GLU A 168 -5.93 -2.53 1.06
N SER A 169 -7.15 -3.02 1.32
CA SER A 169 -7.60 -4.37 0.94
C SER A 169 -8.17 -4.35 -0.48
N TYR A 170 -7.79 -5.34 -1.30
CA TYR A 170 -8.38 -5.45 -2.64
C TYR A 170 -9.85 -5.88 -2.61
N SER A 171 -10.25 -6.74 -1.66
CA SER A 171 -11.61 -7.28 -1.61
C SER A 171 -11.93 -7.88 -0.25
N GLU A 172 -13.22 -8.10 0.04
CA GLU A 172 -13.66 -8.98 1.13
C GLU A 172 -13.57 -10.47 0.77
N ASP A 173 -13.43 -10.80 -0.52
CA ASP A 173 -13.33 -12.16 -1.06
C ASP A 173 -11.85 -12.58 -1.16
N PRO A 174 -11.41 -13.63 -0.43
CA PRO A 174 -10.03 -14.09 -0.47
C PRO A 174 -9.58 -14.52 -1.89
N GLU A 175 -10.45 -15.10 -2.71
CA GLU A 175 -10.07 -15.54 -4.06
C GLU A 175 -9.84 -14.35 -5.00
N MET A 176 -10.56 -13.25 -4.79
CA MET A 176 -10.28 -12.00 -5.49
C MET A 176 -8.91 -11.44 -5.08
N VAL A 177 -8.62 -11.35 -3.78
CA VAL A 177 -7.31 -10.88 -3.28
C VAL A 177 -6.17 -11.74 -3.84
N ARG A 178 -6.33 -13.07 -3.83
CA ARG A 178 -5.40 -14.04 -4.44
C ARG A 178 -5.11 -13.75 -5.90
N SER A 179 -6.16 -13.54 -6.71
CA SER A 179 -6.02 -13.26 -8.14
C SER A 179 -5.23 -11.98 -8.45
N LEU A 180 -5.19 -11.03 -7.50
CA LEU A 180 -4.54 -9.72 -7.66
C LEU A 180 -3.14 -9.66 -7.04
N THR A 181 -2.65 -10.77 -6.47
CA THR A 181 -1.27 -10.89 -5.97
C THR A 181 -0.23 -10.77 -7.08
N THR A 182 -0.63 -10.76 -8.36
CA THR A 182 0.24 -10.53 -9.53
C THR A 182 1.07 -9.26 -9.45
N ILE A 183 0.66 -8.27 -8.63
CA ILE A 183 1.49 -7.11 -8.30
C ILE A 183 2.87 -7.51 -7.74
N VAL A 184 3.01 -8.65 -7.04
CA VAL A 184 4.30 -9.19 -6.60
C VAL A 184 5.22 -9.45 -7.79
N THR A 185 4.72 -10.12 -8.83
CA THR A 185 5.49 -10.34 -10.08
C THR A 185 5.67 -9.06 -10.89
N GLY A 186 4.79 -8.08 -10.76
CA GLY A 186 5.00 -6.74 -11.29
C GLY A 186 6.22 -6.06 -10.66
N LEU A 187 6.26 -6.05 -9.33
CA LEU A 187 7.30 -5.42 -8.51
C LEU A 187 8.65 -6.13 -8.63
N GLN A 188 8.66 -7.47 -8.56
CA GLN A 188 9.89 -8.27 -8.50
C GLN A 188 10.29 -8.90 -9.84
N GLY A 189 9.35 -9.01 -10.78
CA GLY A 189 9.47 -9.87 -11.96
C GLY A 189 8.94 -11.30 -11.71
N GLN A 190 8.70 -12.03 -12.79
CA GLN A 190 8.18 -13.40 -12.76
C GLN A 190 9.30 -14.42 -12.51
N PRO A 191 9.22 -15.25 -11.44
CA PRO A 191 10.17 -16.35 -11.25
C PRO A 191 10.11 -17.37 -12.40
N PRO A 192 11.26 -17.97 -12.78
CA PRO A 192 11.25 -19.10 -13.72
C PRO A 192 10.52 -20.31 -13.13
N ALA A 193 10.06 -21.22 -13.98
CA ALA A 193 9.21 -22.35 -13.57
C ALA A 193 9.89 -23.32 -12.58
N ASP A 194 11.22 -23.38 -12.57
CA ASP A 194 12.04 -24.19 -11.68
C ASP A 194 12.53 -23.43 -10.44
N HIS A 195 12.08 -22.19 -10.23
CA HIS A 195 12.42 -21.42 -9.04
C HIS A 195 11.94 -22.13 -7.77
N PRO A 196 12.81 -22.30 -6.74
CA PRO A 196 12.43 -23.05 -5.55
C PRO A 196 11.29 -22.38 -4.77
N HIS A 197 10.29 -23.18 -4.38
CA HIS A 197 9.13 -22.71 -3.61
C HIS A 197 9.57 -21.96 -2.34
N GLY A 198 8.99 -20.77 -2.14
CA GLY A 198 9.25 -19.89 -1.00
C GLY A 198 10.63 -19.24 -0.96
N TYR A 199 11.48 -19.47 -1.96
CA TYR A 199 12.74 -18.74 -2.10
C TYR A 199 12.48 -17.33 -2.65
N PRO A 200 13.08 -16.28 -2.08
CA PRO A 200 12.89 -14.91 -2.58
C PRO A 200 13.42 -14.75 -4.02
N PHE A 201 12.80 -13.88 -4.82
CA PHE A 201 13.14 -13.67 -6.22
C PHE A 201 13.21 -12.18 -6.60
N LEU A 202 14.11 -11.86 -7.54
CA LEU A 202 14.15 -10.57 -8.22
C LEU A 202 14.69 -10.76 -9.65
N ALA A 203 13.91 -10.44 -10.67
CA ALA A 203 14.29 -10.65 -12.07
C ALA A 203 15.34 -9.67 -12.58
N SER A 204 15.31 -8.43 -12.10
CA SER A 204 16.22 -7.37 -12.51
C SER A 204 16.62 -6.49 -11.34
N VAL A 205 17.92 -6.45 -11.05
CA VAL A 205 18.50 -5.64 -9.97
C VAL A 205 18.48 -4.13 -10.26
N ARG A 206 18.16 -3.73 -11.49
CA ARG A 206 18.07 -2.32 -11.93
C ARG A 206 16.65 -1.81 -12.03
N GLU A 207 15.72 -2.65 -12.49
CA GLU A 207 14.36 -2.23 -12.84
C GLU A 207 13.31 -2.70 -11.84
N LYS A 208 13.60 -3.73 -11.04
CA LYS A 208 12.65 -4.35 -10.11
C LYS A 208 13.01 -4.05 -8.66
N VAL A 209 12.01 -4.04 -7.78
CA VAL A 209 12.15 -3.82 -6.33
C VAL A 209 11.70 -5.03 -5.55
N LEU A 210 12.25 -5.23 -4.36
CA LEU A 210 11.76 -6.24 -3.44
C LEU A 210 10.33 -5.88 -3.00
N ALA A 211 9.44 -6.87 -2.95
CA ALA A 211 8.08 -6.73 -2.47
C ALA A 211 7.94 -7.24 -1.03
N CYS A 212 6.88 -6.81 -0.35
CA CYS A 212 6.53 -7.20 1.00
C CYS A 212 5.03 -7.54 1.09
N ALA A 213 4.70 -8.82 1.27
CA ALA A 213 3.32 -9.20 1.57
C ALA A 213 2.99 -8.80 3.02
N LYS A 214 1.93 -8.01 3.20
CA LYS A 214 1.55 -7.50 4.53
C LYS A 214 0.02 -7.47 4.78
N HIS A 215 -0.46 -7.48 6.02
CA HIS A 215 0.30 -7.73 7.27
C HIS A 215 -0.05 -9.11 7.83
N PHE A 216 0.96 -9.95 8.05
CA PHE A 216 0.79 -11.35 8.40
C PHE A 216 0.43 -11.51 9.89
N VAL A 217 -0.75 -12.00 10.25
CA VAL A 217 -1.89 -12.33 9.38
C VAL A 217 -3.22 -12.04 10.06
N GLY A 218 -4.25 -11.76 9.25
CA GLY A 218 -5.60 -11.50 9.75
C GLY A 218 -5.86 -10.06 10.13
N ASP A 219 -5.02 -9.12 9.69
CA ASP A 219 -5.20 -7.67 9.85
C ASP A 219 -6.58 -7.19 9.38
N GLY A 220 -7.08 -7.68 8.25
CA GLY A 220 -8.41 -7.34 7.74
C GLY A 220 -9.62 -7.96 8.48
N GLY A 221 -9.38 -8.83 9.48
CA GLY A 221 -10.41 -9.58 10.20
C GLY A 221 -10.64 -9.17 11.66
N THR A 222 -10.16 -8.00 12.07
CA THR A 222 -10.27 -7.56 13.48
C THR A 222 -11.72 -7.31 13.88
N ASP A 223 -12.05 -7.64 15.14
CA ASP A 223 -13.38 -7.40 15.70
C ASP A 223 -13.82 -5.95 15.51
N ARG A 224 -14.99 -5.78 14.88
CA ARG A 224 -15.62 -4.49 14.54
C ARG A 224 -14.73 -3.57 13.67
N GLY A 225 -13.76 -4.14 12.96
CA GLY A 225 -12.84 -3.39 12.12
C GLY A 225 -11.90 -2.47 12.91
N ILE A 226 -11.60 -2.76 14.18
CA ILE A 226 -10.67 -1.92 14.96
C ILE A 226 -9.25 -2.19 14.48
N ASN A 227 -8.55 -1.15 14.01
CA ASN A 227 -7.15 -1.24 13.59
C ASN A 227 -6.27 -1.77 14.72
N GLU A 228 -5.36 -2.70 14.38
CA GLU A 228 -4.50 -3.40 15.35
C GLU A 228 -5.26 -4.21 16.43
N GLY A 229 -6.56 -4.39 16.23
CA GLY A 229 -7.45 -5.08 17.15
C GLY A 229 -7.23 -6.59 17.18
N ASN A 230 -8.24 -7.31 17.66
CA ASN A 230 -8.18 -8.76 17.79
C ASN A 230 -9.01 -9.44 16.69
N THR A 231 -8.38 -10.29 15.91
CA THR A 231 -9.03 -11.15 14.93
C THR A 231 -9.48 -12.43 15.64
N ILE A 232 -10.79 -12.60 15.75
CA ILE A 232 -11.42 -13.69 16.50
C ILE A 232 -11.99 -14.70 15.51
N CYS A 233 -11.24 -15.77 15.25
CA CYS A 233 -11.65 -16.78 14.28
C CYS A 233 -10.98 -18.14 14.55
N SER A 234 -11.53 -19.19 13.96
CA SER A 234 -10.88 -20.52 13.98
C SER A 234 -9.56 -20.48 13.17
N TYR A 235 -8.69 -21.47 13.38
CA TYR A 235 -7.50 -21.60 12.53
C TYR A 235 -7.88 -21.86 11.07
N ASP A 236 -8.96 -22.62 10.83
CA ASP A 236 -9.45 -22.91 9.48
C ASP A 236 -9.91 -21.63 8.77
N ASP A 237 -10.62 -20.74 9.46
CA ASP A 237 -11.00 -19.44 8.89
C ASP A 237 -9.78 -18.54 8.67
N LEU A 238 -8.84 -18.52 9.63
CA LEU A 238 -7.59 -17.78 9.48
C LEU A 238 -6.81 -18.26 8.25
N GLU A 239 -6.73 -19.58 8.04
CA GLU A 239 -6.05 -20.20 6.90
C GLU A 239 -6.78 -19.94 5.58
N ASN A 240 -8.09 -20.22 5.51
CA ASN A 240 -8.88 -20.16 4.28
C ASN A 240 -9.20 -18.73 3.83
N ILE A 241 -9.25 -17.76 4.76
CA ILE A 241 -9.56 -16.36 4.44
C ILE A 241 -8.27 -15.53 4.44
N HIS A 242 -7.58 -15.48 5.57
CA HIS A 242 -6.55 -14.47 5.79
C HIS A 242 -5.14 -14.93 5.38
N MET A 243 -4.82 -16.22 5.41
CA MET A 243 -3.54 -16.75 4.92
C MET A 243 -3.56 -17.06 3.42
N ALA A 244 -4.74 -17.24 2.82
CA ALA A 244 -4.87 -17.71 1.44
C ALA A 244 -4.06 -16.86 0.43
N PRO A 245 -4.05 -15.51 0.48
CA PRO A 245 -3.22 -14.69 -0.40
C PRO A 245 -1.70 -14.87 -0.23
N TYR A 246 -1.23 -15.25 0.96
CA TYR A 246 0.19 -15.44 1.22
C TYR A 246 0.76 -16.66 0.49
N LEU A 247 -0.05 -17.70 0.25
CA LEU A 247 0.35 -18.86 -0.55
C LEU A 247 0.82 -18.44 -1.95
N ASP A 248 0.03 -17.58 -2.60
CA ASP A 248 0.31 -17.11 -3.95
C ASP A 248 1.48 -16.12 -3.97
N CYS A 249 1.60 -15.25 -2.96
CA CYS A 249 2.76 -14.36 -2.81
C CYS A 249 4.07 -15.14 -2.63
N ILE A 250 4.06 -16.20 -1.81
CA ILE A 250 5.23 -17.07 -1.56
C ILE A 250 5.58 -17.86 -2.83
N ALA A 251 4.59 -18.36 -3.56
CA ALA A 251 4.80 -19.04 -4.84
C ALA A 251 5.39 -18.11 -5.91
N GLN A 252 5.06 -16.82 -5.86
CA GLN A 252 5.64 -15.76 -6.70
C GLN A 252 7.01 -15.26 -6.22
N GLY A 253 7.56 -15.85 -5.15
CA GLY A 253 8.89 -15.52 -4.64
C GLY A 253 8.97 -14.18 -3.91
N VAL A 254 7.88 -13.73 -3.25
CA VAL A 254 7.88 -12.51 -2.43
C VAL A 254 9.09 -12.47 -1.49
N ALA A 255 9.80 -11.35 -1.45
CA ALA A 255 11.08 -11.28 -0.74
C ALA A 255 10.93 -11.14 0.78
N THR A 256 9.90 -10.42 1.23
CA THR A 256 9.67 -10.14 2.64
C THR A 256 8.21 -10.32 3.03
N VAL A 257 7.97 -10.59 4.32
CA VAL A 257 6.63 -10.60 4.91
C VAL A 257 6.65 -9.71 6.14
N MET A 258 5.70 -8.79 6.25
CA MET A 258 5.58 -7.92 7.43
C MET A 258 4.54 -8.48 8.39
N ALA A 259 4.88 -8.65 9.66
CA ALA A 259 3.95 -9.14 10.68
C ALA A 259 2.97 -8.04 11.12
N SER A 260 1.70 -8.40 11.28
CA SER A 260 0.62 -7.48 11.68
C SER A 260 0.71 -7.03 13.14
N HIS A 261 0.27 -5.80 13.40
CA HIS A 261 0.02 -5.29 14.76
C HIS A 261 -1.12 -6.01 15.49
N SER A 262 -2.03 -6.64 14.76
CA SER A 262 -3.22 -7.27 15.31
C SER A 262 -2.90 -8.45 16.25
N LYS A 263 -3.94 -8.91 16.93
CA LYS A 263 -3.94 -10.13 17.72
C LYS A 263 -4.72 -11.21 16.96
N TRP A 264 -4.38 -12.47 17.18
CA TRP A 264 -5.24 -13.61 16.83
C TRP A 264 -5.68 -14.31 18.10
N ASN A 265 -6.99 -14.38 18.34
CA ASN A 265 -7.58 -14.96 19.55
C ASN A 265 -6.91 -14.49 20.87
N GLY A 266 -6.53 -13.21 20.91
CA GLY A 266 -5.92 -12.55 22.07
C GLY A 266 -4.38 -12.52 22.09
N GLU A 267 -3.70 -13.32 21.26
CA GLU A 267 -2.23 -13.36 21.18
C GLU A 267 -1.69 -12.34 20.16
N ARG A 268 -0.70 -11.53 20.53
CA ARG A 268 -0.03 -10.56 19.64
C ARG A 268 0.78 -11.29 18.57
N LEU A 269 0.60 -10.89 17.31
CA LEU A 269 1.23 -11.56 16.17
C LEU A 269 2.75 -11.34 16.10
N HIS A 270 3.26 -10.17 16.53
CA HIS A 270 4.71 -9.92 16.63
C HIS A 270 5.46 -10.86 17.58
N SER A 271 4.76 -11.61 18.45
CA SER A 271 5.34 -12.63 19.33
C SER A 271 4.79 -14.04 19.11
N CYS A 272 3.96 -14.26 18.08
CA CYS A 272 3.30 -15.55 17.87
C CYS A 272 4.22 -16.52 17.14
N ARG A 273 4.96 -17.34 17.90
CA ARG A 273 5.90 -18.32 17.35
C ARG A 273 5.24 -19.32 16.41
N TYR A 274 4.05 -19.79 16.78
CA TYR A 274 3.30 -20.76 15.99
C TYR A 274 3.05 -20.23 14.57
N LEU A 275 2.59 -18.99 14.43
CA LEU A 275 2.29 -18.41 13.12
C LEU A 275 3.56 -17.98 12.37
N LEU A 276 4.51 -17.30 13.03
CA LEU A 276 5.70 -16.76 12.36
C LEU A 276 6.74 -17.82 12.01
N THR A 277 6.95 -18.81 12.88
CA THR A 277 7.95 -19.87 12.68
C THR A 277 7.31 -21.14 12.14
N ASP A 278 6.37 -21.73 12.87
CA ASP A 278 5.91 -23.08 12.55
C ASP A 278 5.04 -23.08 11.27
N VAL A 279 4.20 -22.06 11.09
CA VAL A 279 3.37 -21.90 9.89
C VAL A 279 4.12 -21.19 8.76
N LEU A 280 4.50 -19.91 8.91
CA LEU A 280 5.06 -19.14 7.78
C LEU A 280 6.40 -19.70 7.29
N LYS A 281 7.37 -19.89 8.18
CA LYS A 281 8.71 -20.40 7.80
C LYS A 281 8.73 -21.92 7.60
N GLY A 282 7.95 -22.64 8.41
CA GLY A 282 7.84 -24.10 8.39
C GLY A 282 6.86 -24.59 7.33
N LYS A 283 5.56 -24.62 7.65
CA LYS A 283 4.48 -25.16 6.81
C LYS A 283 4.44 -24.54 5.41
N LEU A 284 4.51 -23.22 5.31
CA LEU A 284 4.43 -22.49 4.03
C LEU A 284 5.79 -22.42 3.30
N GLY A 285 6.89 -22.71 4.01
CA GLY A 285 8.22 -22.82 3.44
C GLY A 285 8.92 -21.50 3.12
N PHE A 286 8.45 -20.36 3.64
CA PHE A 286 9.02 -19.04 3.35
C PHE A 286 10.51 -18.94 3.72
N LYS A 287 11.36 -18.55 2.76
CA LYS A 287 12.83 -18.41 2.90
C LYS A 287 13.36 -16.98 2.81
N GLY A 288 12.49 -16.01 2.54
CA GLY A 288 12.77 -14.59 2.74
C GLY A 288 12.87 -14.23 4.22
N PHE A 289 12.83 -12.94 4.54
CA PHE A 289 12.88 -12.49 5.93
C PHE A 289 11.56 -11.85 6.39
N VAL A 290 11.23 -12.07 7.66
CA VAL A 290 10.06 -11.49 8.33
C VAL A 290 10.47 -10.18 9.01
N ILE A 291 9.77 -9.10 8.70
CA ILE A 291 9.97 -7.79 9.34
C ILE A 291 8.81 -7.45 10.28
N SER A 292 9.08 -6.78 11.39
CA SER A 292 8.01 -6.19 12.21
C SER A 292 7.38 -4.99 11.51
N ASP A 293 6.17 -4.63 11.91
CA ASP A 293 5.60 -3.33 11.57
C ASP A 293 6.22 -2.24 12.48
N TRP A 294 5.91 -0.97 12.21
CA TRP A 294 6.47 0.20 12.89
C TRP A 294 6.25 0.17 14.40
N GLU A 295 7.34 0.06 15.18
CA GLU A 295 7.27 -0.12 16.64
C GLU A 295 6.34 -1.29 17.04
N GLY A 296 6.20 -2.31 16.18
CA GLY A 296 5.27 -3.40 16.43
C GLY A 296 5.62 -4.21 17.67
N ILE A 297 6.91 -4.44 17.89
CA ILE A 297 7.37 -5.17 19.09
C ILE A 297 7.17 -4.37 20.37
N ASP A 298 7.19 -3.03 20.32
CA ASP A 298 6.98 -2.15 21.46
C ASP A 298 5.57 -2.32 22.05
N LYS A 299 4.60 -2.73 21.21
CA LYS A 299 3.21 -3.03 21.61
C LYS A 299 3.05 -4.37 22.35
N LEU A 300 4.13 -5.15 22.53
CA LEU A 300 4.12 -6.36 23.37
C LEU A 300 4.20 -6.04 24.86
N CYS A 301 4.70 -4.85 25.20
CA CYS A 301 4.89 -4.40 26.57
C CYS A 301 3.82 -3.33 26.89
N GLU A 302 2.60 -3.76 27.22
CA GLU A 302 1.50 -2.87 27.62
C GLU A 302 1.42 -2.66 29.15
N PRO A 303 1.14 -1.43 29.64
CA PRO A 303 1.00 -0.19 28.86
C PRO A 303 2.36 0.33 28.37
N ARG A 304 2.35 1.07 27.24
CA ARG A 304 3.53 1.79 26.75
C ARG A 304 3.96 2.84 27.78
N VAL A 305 4.90 2.50 28.65
CA VAL A 305 5.53 3.52 29.51
C VAL A 305 6.76 4.02 28.77
N ALA A 306 6.76 5.31 28.43
CA ALA A 306 7.80 5.99 27.64
C ALA A 306 9.24 5.84 28.18
N GLN A 307 9.40 5.30 29.41
CA GLN A 307 10.67 5.12 30.12
C GLN A 307 10.73 3.83 30.94
N GLY A 308 9.95 2.79 30.63
CA GLY A 308 9.89 1.61 31.51
C GLY A 308 9.12 0.37 31.04
N SER A 309 8.89 0.18 29.74
CA SER A 309 8.61 -1.18 29.26
C SER A 309 9.88 -2.02 29.33
N ASP A 310 9.76 -3.32 29.65
CA ASP A 310 10.87 -4.26 29.51
C ASP A 310 11.14 -4.47 28.01
N TYR A 311 11.81 -3.52 27.36
CA TYR A 311 12.08 -3.56 25.93
C TYR A 311 12.91 -4.80 25.56
N ARG A 312 13.77 -5.27 26.48
CA ARG A 312 14.43 -6.58 26.37
C ARG A 312 13.44 -7.72 26.30
N TYR A 313 12.38 -7.72 27.13
CA TYR A 313 11.30 -8.70 26.99
C TYR A 313 10.64 -8.62 25.60
N CYS A 314 10.29 -7.42 25.13
CA CYS A 314 9.71 -7.22 23.80
C CYS A 314 10.62 -7.77 22.67
N ILE A 315 11.93 -7.49 22.70
CA ILE A 315 12.93 -8.03 21.77
C ILE A 315 13.01 -9.56 21.89
N LYS A 316 13.12 -10.07 23.12
CA LYS A 316 13.21 -11.52 23.39
C LYS A 316 12.02 -12.29 22.83
N GLN A 317 10.79 -11.83 23.10
CA GLN A 317 9.59 -12.50 22.61
C GLN A 317 9.52 -12.50 21.09
N SER A 318 9.73 -11.34 20.46
CA SER A 318 9.61 -11.21 18.99
C SER A 318 10.70 -11.98 18.24
N VAL A 319 11.96 -11.85 18.65
CA VAL A 319 13.07 -12.56 17.99
C VAL A 319 12.95 -14.07 18.16
N ASN A 320 12.60 -14.57 19.35
CA ASN A 320 12.38 -16.01 19.58
C ASN A 320 11.11 -16.56 18.91
N ALA A 321 10.13 -15.70 18.60
CA ALA A 321 8.96 -16.07 17.82
C ALA A 321 9.27 -16.26 16.33
N GLY A 322 10.39 -15.72 15.84
CA GLY A 322 10.84 -15.90 14.46
C GLY A 322 10.97 -14.60 13.66
N MET A 323 10.90 -13.44 14.30
CA MET A 323 11.18 -12.16 13.63
C MET A 323 12.65 -12.11 13.16
N ASP A 324 12.89 -11.61 11.95
CA ASP A 324 14.22 -11.52 11.36
C ASP A 324 14.77 -10.10 11.40
N MET A 325 13.94 -9.12 11.02
CA MET A 325 14.26 -7.70 11.06
C MET A 325 13.22 -6.96 11.90
N ILE A 326 13.66 -6.02 12.73
CA ILE A 326 12.78 -5.20 13.56
C ILE A 326 12.81 -3.76 13.03
N MET A 327 11.62 -3.23 12.73
CA MET A 327 11.42 -1.82 12.37
C MET A 327 11.45 -0.97 13.64
N ILE A 328 12.65 -0.48 13.98
CA ILE A 328 12.97 0.27 15.19
C ILE A 328 13.33 1.69 14.76
N PRO A 329 12.34 2.56 14.60
CA PRO A 329 12.55 3.82 13.90
C PRO A 329 13.61 4.69 14.57
N TYR A 330 13.65 4.74 15.91
CA TYR A 330 14.40 5.77 16.62
C TYR A 330 15.43 5.26 17.65
N ARG A 331 15.27 4.05 18.20
CA ARG A 331 16.03 3.54 19.37
C ARG A 331 17.09 2.49 19.01
N PHE A 332 17.81 2.71 17.92
CA PHE A 332 18.75 1.72 17.37
C PHE A 332 19.85 1.26 18.34
N GLU A 333 20.53 2.19 19.02
CA GLU A 333 21.62 1.82 19.94
C GLU A 333 21.10 1.02 21.14
N GLU A 334 19.95 1.39 21.70
CA GLU A 334 19.31 0.63 22.79
C GLU A 334 18.96 -0.79 22.33
N PHE A 335 18.32 -0.94 21.17
CA PHE A 335 18.03 -2.25 20.60
C PHE A 335 19.28 -3.10 20.41
N LEU A 336 20.37 -2.50 19.90
CA LEU A 336 21.60 -3.21 19.61
C LEU A 336 22.22 -3.77 20.90
N GLU A 337 22.34 -2.94 21.93
CA GLU A 337 22.88 -3.38 23.24
C GLU A 337 21.99 -4.43 23.90
N ASP A 338 20.67 -4.26 23.85
CA ASP A 338 19.71 -5.19 24.44
C ASP A 338 19.68 -6.54 23.73
N LEU A 339 19.74 -6.56 22.39
CA LEU A 339 19.79 -7.80 21.62
C LEU A 339 21.11 -8.55 21.86
N VAL A 340 22.25 -7.84 21.90
CA VAL A 340 23.54 -8.44 22.23
C VAL A 340 23.51 -9.05 23.63
N PHE A 341 23.00 -8.31 24.62
CA PHE A 341 22.85 -8.79 25.99
C PHE A 341 22.01 -10.07 26.05
N LEU A 342 20.83 -10.10 25.42
CA LEU A 342 19.94 -11.26 25.42
C LEU A 342 20.59 -12.51 24.80
N VAL A 343 21.52 -12.34 23.87
CA VAL A 343 22.24 -13.44 23.26
C VAL A 343 23.39 -13.91 24.16
N GLU A 344 24.14 -12.98 24.76
CA GLU A 344 25.23 -13.30 25.70
C GLU A 344 24.72 -13.99 26.97
N THR A 345 23.51 -13.66 27.44
CA THR A 345 22.86 -14.34 28.57
C THR A 345 22.19 -15.67 28.19
N GLY A 346 22.13 -16.00 26.89
CA GLY A 346 21.51 -17.22 26.38
C GLY A 346 19.97 -17.21 26.33
N GLU A 347 19.34 -16.05 26.52
CA GLU A 347 17.89 -15.87 26.38
C GLU A 347 17.42 -15.89 24.92
N ILE A 348 18.31 -15.54 23.99
CA ILE A 348 18.16 -15.76 22.54
C ILE A 348 19.35 -16.61 22.07
N PRO A 349 19.13 -17.81 21.50
CA PRO A 349 20.25 -18.62 21.04
C PRO A 349 20.90 -18.01 19.79
N MET A 350 22.24 -18.11 19.67
CA MET A 350 22.98 -17.66 18.48
C MET A 350 22.41 -18.22 17.16
N SER A 351 21.89 -19.44 17.17
CA SER A 351 21.25 -20.05 15.99
C SER A 351 20.02 -19.29 15.50
N ARG A 352 19.29 -18.60 16.39
CA ARG A 352 18.15 -17.75 16.01
C ARG A 352 18.63 -16.47 15.32
N ILE A 353 19.71 -15.88 15.81
CA ILE A 353 20.38 -14.73 15.18
C ILE A 353 20.94 -15.12 13.81
N ASP A 354 21.56 -16.30 13.71
CA ASP A 354 22.10 -16.80 12.45
C ASP A 354 21.00 -17.05 11.40
N ASP A 355 19.85 -17.65 11.76
CA ASP A 355 18.70 -17.78 10.82
C ASP A 355 18.19 -16.42 10.35
N ALA A 356 18.04 -15.45 11.26
CA ALA A 356 17.57 -14.11 10.92
C ALA A 356 18.50 -13.41 9.92
N VAL A 357 19.80 -13.39 10.23
CA VAL A 357 20.80 -12.73 9.39
C VAL A 357 21.01 -13.48 8.08
N GLU A 358 20.95 -14.82 8.07
CA GLU A 358 21.00 -15.62 6.83
C GLU A 358 19.89 -15.19 5.85
N ARG A 359 18.66 -15.02 6.34
CA ARG A 359 17.50 -14.58 5.53
C ARG A 359 17.66 -13.15 5.03
N ILE A 360 18.13 -12.23 5.88
CA ILE A 360 18.38 -10.83 5.50
C ILE A 360 19.47 -10.75 4.43
N LEU A 361 20.60 -11.44 4.64
CA LEU A 361 21.71 -11.46 3.69
C LEU A 361 21.30 -12.11 2.36
N ARG A 362 20.53 -13.20 2.39
CA ARG A 362 19.98 -13.83 1.18
C ARG A 362 19.22 -12.81 0.33
N VAL A 363 18.29 -12.07 0.94
CA VAL A 363 17.50 -11.05 0.24
C VAL A 363 18.38 -9.89 -0.26
N LYS A 364 19.41 -9.48 0.51
CA LYS A 364 20.38 -8.47 0.06
C LYS A 364 21.21 -8.91 -1.14
N PHE A 365 21.64 -10.16 -1.19
CA PHE A 365 22.38 -10.65 -2.35
C PHE A 365 21.46 -10.77 -3.58
N ILE A 366 20.23 -11.24 -3.41
CA ILE A 366 19.25 -11.34 -4.51
C ILE A 366 18.84 -9.96 -5.02
N SER A 367 18.78 -8.95 -4.16
CA SER A 367 18.46 -7.59 -4.60
C SER A 367 19.53 -6.94 -5.47
N GLY A 368 20.73 -7.55 -5.53
CA GLY A 368 21.89 -7.03 -6.22
C GLY A 368 22.51 -5.80 -5.56
N VAL A 369 22.11 -5.46 -4.33
CA VAL A 369 22.57 -4.22 -3.67
C VAL A 369 24.06 -4.27 -3.30
N PHE A 370 24.68 -5.45 -3.27
CA PHE A 370 26.15 -5.56 -3.18
C PHE A 370 26.86 -5.15 -4.47
N GLU A 371 26.25 -5.42 -5.63
CA GLU A 371 26.81 -5.13 -6.95
C GLU A 371 26.44 -3.72 -7.43
N HIS A 372 25.22 -3.29 -7.13
CA HIS A 372 24.63 -2.01 -7.54
C HIS A 372 24.04 -1.29 -6.32
N PRO A 373 24.90 -0.80 -5.40
CA PRO A 373 24.45 -0.18 -4.17
C PRO A 373 23.81 1.20 -4.37
N PHE A 374 24.12 1.89 -5.48
CA PHE A 374 23.74 3.28 -5.72
C PHE A 374 22.62 3.41 -6.76
N SER A 375 21.94 4.55 -6.72
CA SER A 375 20.90 4.95 -7.67
C SER A 375 21.40 4.99 -9.12
N ASP A 376 20.47 4.85 -10.06
CA ASP A 376 20.73 4.98 -11.50
C ASP A 376 20.10 6.29 -12.02
N PRO A 377 20.91 7.32 -12.30
CA PRO A 377 20.41 8.61 -12.75
C PRO A 377 19.60 8.55 -14.07
N SER A 378 19.79 7.51 -14.89
CA SER A 378 19.05 7.36 -16.15
C SER A 378 17.56 7.06 -15.97
N LEU A 379 17.15 6.64 -14.76
CA LEU A 379 15.76 6.33 -14.44
C LEU A 379 14.98 7.55 -13.93
N LEU A 380 15.62 8.68 -13.64
CA LEU A 380 14.97 9.84 -13.00
C LEU A 380 13.75 10.36 -13.79
N ASP A 381 13.86 10.40 -15.13
CA ASP A 381 12.80 10.88 -16.02
C ASP A 381 11.60 9.91 -16.12
N ILE A 382 11.72 8.70 -15.55
CA ILE A 382 10.61 7.73 -15.48
C ILE A 382 9.59 8.11 -14.40
N VAL A 383 10.01 8.85 -13.36
CA VAL A 383 9.09 9.26 -12.28
C VAL A 383 8.00 10.16 -12.84
N GLY A 384 6.74 9.71 -12.74
CA GLY A 384 5.60 10.47 -13.27
C GLY A 384 5.51 10.51 -14.79
N CYS A 385 6.17 9.60 -15.50
CA CYS A 385 6.17 9.60 -16.96
C CYS A 385 4.75 9.43 -17.55
N LYS A 386 4.58 9.87 -18.80
CA LYS A 386 3.26 9.87 -19.45
C LYS A 386 2.66 8.47 -19.56
N GLU A 387 3.49 7.47 -19.78
CA GLU A 387 3.11 6.07 -19.92
C GLU A 387 2.52 5.54 -18.61
N HIS A 388 3.16 5.80 -17.47
CA HIS A 388 2.65 5.42 -16.16
C HIS A 388 1.36 6.15 -15.81
N ARG A 389 1.29 7.45 -16.10
CA ARG A 389 0.04 8.22 -15.92
C ARG A 389 -1.09 7.72 -16.82
N SER A 390 -0.78 7.28 -18.04
CA SER A 390 -1.77 6.68 -18.94
C SER A 390 -2.29 5.35 -18.40
N LEU A 391 -1.41 4.55 -17.77
CA LEU A 391 -1.79 3.32 -17.06
C LEU A 391 -2.64 3.64 -15.82
N ALA A 392 -2.30 4.67 -15.04
CA ALA A 392 -3.10 5.10 -13.90
C ALA A 392 -4.50 5.58 -14.34
N ARG A 393 -4.60 6.34 -15.44
CA ARG A 393 -5.89 6.71 -16.05
C ARG A 393 -6.70 5.49 -16.50
N GLU A 394 -6.05 4.46 -17.05
CA GLU A 394 -6.70 3.17 -17.35
C GLU A 394 -7.23 2.49 -16.09
N ALA A 395 -6.43 2.47 -15.02
CA ALA A 395 -6.83 1.89 -13.75
C ALA A 395 -8.02 2.62 -13.13
N VAL A 396 -8.05 3.96 -13.19
CA VAL A 396 -9.20 4.78 -12.77
C VAL A 396 -10.47 4.39 -13.52
N ARG A 397 -10.41 4.28 -14.86
CA ARG A 397 -11.58 3.87 -15.65
C ARG A 397 -12.11 2.51 -15.25
N LYS A 398 -11.21 1.55 -15.03
CA LYS A 398 -11.57 0.17 -14.70
C LYS A 398 -12.03 0.00 -13.25
N SER A 399 -11.61 0.86 -12.32
CA SER A 399 -11.97 0.77 -10.91
C SER A 399 -13.37 1.30 -10.60
N MET A 400 -13.88 2.23 -11.41
CA MET A 400 -15.18 2.85 -11.17
C MET A 400 -16.33 1.86 -11.28
N VAL A 401 -17.24 1.91 -10.31
CA VAL A 401 -18.45 1.08 -10.28
C VAL A 401 -19.68 1.97 -10.45
N LEU A 402 -20.44 1.73 -11.52
CA LEU A 402 -21.72 2.38 -11.74
C LEU A 402 -22.80 1.67 -10.92
N LEU A 403 -23.32 2.35 -9.89
CA LEU A 403 -24.28 1.78 -8.96
C LEU A 403 -25.74 2.05 -9.36
N LYS A 404 -25.97 3.21 -9.97
CA LYS A 404 -27.27 3.64 -10.48
C LYS A 404 -27.10 4.42 -11.77
N ASN A 405 -27.95 4.20 -12.76
CA ASN A 405 -27.95 4.92 -14.04
C ASN A 405 -29.37 5.16 -14.58
N GLY A 406 -30.04 6.19 -14.09
CA GLY A 406 -31.43 6.55 -14.40
C GLY A 406 -32.39 6.28 -13.24
N LYS A 407 -33.53 6.98 -13.23
CA LYS A 407 -34.65 6.74 -12.29
C LYS A 407 -35.44 5.48 -12.65
N ASN A 408 -35.40 5.09 -13.92
CA ASN A 408 -35.94 3.84 -14.42
C ASN A 408 -34.95 3.22 -15.41
N GLN A 409 -35.01 1.90 -15.61
CA GLN A 409 -34.03 1.17 -16.45
C GLN A 409 -34.11 1.52 -17.95
N LYS A 410 -35.15 2.23 -18.40
CA LYS A 410 -35.37 2.52 -19.83
C LYS A 410 -34.77 3.85 -20.27
N GLU A 411 -34.42 4.71 -19.33
CA GLU A 411 -33.93 6.07 -19.56
C GLU A 411 -32.61 6.26 -18.80
N PRO A 412 -31.48 5.77 -19.36
CA PRO A 412 -30.19 5.92 -18.71
C PRO A 412 -29.78 7.40 -18.66
N PHE A 413 -29.11 7.79 -17.57
CA PHE A 413 -28.63 9.16 -17.36
C PHE A 413 -27.23 9.38 -17.94
N LEU A 414 -26.39 8.34 -17.91
CA LEU A 414 -25.07 8.29 -18.52
C LEU A 414 -25.16 7.58 -19.89
N PRO A 415 -24.37 8.03 -20.90
CA PRO A 415 -23.35 9.07 -20.82
C PRO A 415 -23.93 10.49 -20.76
N LEU A 416 -23.21 11.40 -20.11
CA LEU A 416 -23.57 12.82 -20.07
C LEU A 416 -23.36 13.49 -21.44
N GLY A 417 -24.23 14.43 -21.79
CA GLY A 417 -24.11 15.21 -23.02
C GLY A 417 -22.98 16.23 -22.95
N THR A 418 -22.03 16.18 -23.87
CA THR A 418 -20.85 17.08 -23.88
C THR A 418 -21.13 18.47 -24.46
N ASN A 419 -22.16 18.63 -25.30
CA ASN A 419 -22.51 19.89 -25.98
C ASN A 419 -23.81 20.48 -25.41
N VAL A 420 -23.76 20.88 -24.15
CA VAL A 420 -24.89 21.51 -23.44
C VAL A 420 -24.58 22.96 -23.11
N LYS A 421 -25.59 23.77 -22.82
CA LYS A 421 -25.41 25.21 -22.54
C LYS A 421 -24.57 25.43 -21.28
N ARG A 422 -24.96 24.77 -20.18
CA ARG A 422 -24.37 24.99 -18.86
C ARG A 422 -24.51 23.77 -17.97
N ILE A 423 -23.48 23.48 -17.17
CA ILE A 423 -23.46 22.40 -16.18
C ILE A 423 -22.99 22.93 -14.83
N LEU A 424 -23.43 22.28 -13.75
CA LEU A 424 -22.95 22.54 -12.40
C LEU A 424 -22.01 21.41 -11.97
N VAL A 425 -20.82 21.75 -11.51
CA VAL A 425 -19.94 20.84 -10.78
C VAL A 425 -19.86 21.35 -9.34
N THR A 426 -20.14 20.50 -8.37
CA THR A 426 -20.15 20.88 -6.94
C THR A 426 -19.70 19.72 -6.06
N GLY A 427 -19.51 19.99 -4.78
CA GLY A 427 -19.00 19.06 -3.80
C GLY A 427 -17.51 19.28 -3.49
N THR A 428 -17.14 19.02 -2.24
CA THR A 428 -15.80 19.27 -1.69
C THR A 428 -14.69 18.51 -2.39
N HIS A 429 -15.02 17.42 -3.10
CA HIS A 429 -14.07 16.51 -3.74
C HIS A 429 -13.88 16.78 -5.23
N ALA A 430 -14.63 17.72 -5.81
CA ALA A 430 -14.58 17.97 -7.25
C ALA A 430 -13.24 18.56 -7.70
N ASP A 431 -12.63 19.45 -6.90
CA ASP A 431 -11.38 20.15 -7.24
C ASP A 431 -10.31 20.01 -6.15
N ASP A 432 -10.21 18.82 -5.57
CA ASP A 432 -9.24 18.52 -4.51
C ASP A 432 -8.52 17.18 -4.82
N ILE A 433 -7.29 17.29 -5.34
CA ILE A 433 -6.49 16.11 -5.70
C ILE A 433 -6.02 15.33 -4.47
N GLY A 434 -5.89 16.00 -3.32
CA GLY A 434 -5.57 15.34 -2.06
C GLY A 434 -6.69 14.39 -1.62
N PHE A 435 -7.92 14.87 -1.69
CA PHE A 435 -9.10 14.06 -1.39
C PHE A 435 -9.30 12.89 -2.35
N GLN A 436 -9.04 13.06 -3.66
CA GLN A 436 -9.17 11.96 -4.62
C GLN A 436 -8.02 10.93 -4.50
N CYS A 437 -6.87 11.29 -3.93
CA CYS A 437 -5.77 10.35 -3.67
C CYS A 437 -5.93 9.59 -2.34
N GLY A 438 -6.46 10.25 -1.30
CA GLY A 438 -6.67 9.66 0.01
C GLY A 438 -5.38 9.50 0.85
N GLY A 439 -5.41 8.56 1.79
CA GLY A 439 -4.27 8.26 2.67
C GLY A 439 -3.02 7.81 1.90
N TRP A 440 -1.88 7.79 2.58
CA TRP A 440 -0.59 7.40 2.00
C TRP A 440 -0.17 8.21 0.76
N THR A 441 -0.59 9.47 0.62
CA THR A 441 -0.18 10.33 -0.50
C THR A 441 0.53 11.57 0.01
N THR A 442 1.85 11.69 -0.23
CA THR A 442 2.76 12.77 0.22
C THR A 442 2.89 12.98 1.73
N GLY A 443 1.94 12.45 2.50
CA GLY A 443 1.90 12.38 3.95
C GLY A 443 1.18 11.10 4.36
N TRP A 444 1.38 10.68 5.61
CA TRP A 444 0.86 9.42 6.14
C TRP A 444 -0.66 9.32 6.03
N ASN A 445 -1.38 10.32 6.56
CA ASN A 445 -2.83 10.39 6.46
C ASN A 445 -3.32 10.96 5.12
N GLY A 446 -2.42 11.40 4.23
CA GLY A 446 -2.76 12.31 3.13
C GLY A 446 -3.11 13.72 3.62
N GLU A 447 -3.35 14.62 2.69
CA GLU A 447 -3.69 16.03 2.94
C GLU A 447 -4.72 16.51 1.92
N SER A 448 -5.42 17.61 2.21
CA SER A 448 -6.33 18.30 1.27
C SER A 448 -5.57 19.24 0.34
N GLY A 449 -6.14 19.52 -0.82
CA GLY A 449 -5.70 20.54 -1.75
C GLY A 449 -4.69 20.03 -2.77
N LYS A 450 -3.87 20.94 -3.31
CA LYS A 450 -2.92 20.66 -4.40
C LYS A 450 -1.63 20.05 -3.88
N ILE A 451 -1.69 18.80 -3.42
CA ILE A 451 -0.57 18.09 -2.78
C ILE A 451 0.46 17.54 -3.79
N THR A 452 0.11 17.47 -5.07
CA THR A 452 1.00 17.09 -6.17
C THR A 452 1.29 18.31 -7.05
N PRO A 453 2.28 19.16 -6.68
CA PRO A 453 2.48 20.46 -7.33
C PRO A 453 2.95 20.37 -8.78
N VAL A 454 3.46 19.21 -9.20
CA VAL A 454 4.07 18.98 -10.53
C VAL A 454 3.13 18.25 -11.49
N THR A 455 2.30 17.33 -11.00
CA THR A 455 1.53 16.38 -11.81
C THR A 455 0.15 16.09 -11.19
N GLY A 456 -0.78 15.64 -12.02
CA GLY A 456 -2.13 15.24 -11.62
C GLY A 456 -3.22 16.14 -12.18
N THR A 457 -4.44 15.60 -12.21
CA THR A 457 -5.63 16.23 -12.78
C THR A 457 -6.80 15.98 -11.84
N THR A 458 -7.47 17.03 -11.38
CA THR A 458 -8.67 16.90 -10.54
C THR A 458 -9.85 16.37 -11.34
N ILE A 459 -10.91 15.92 -10.65
CA ILE A 459 -12.16 15.52 -11.30
C ILE A 459 -12.78 16.70 -12.08
N LEU A 460 -12.75 17.91 -11.50
CA LEU A 460 -13.22 19.14 -12.15
C LEU A 460 -12.41 19.45 -13.40
N GLU A 461 -11.08 19.37 -13.33
CA GLU A 461 -10.20 19.57 -14.49
C GLU A 461 -10.51 18.54 -15.58
N GLY A 462 -10.63 17.26 -15.24
CA GLY A 462 -11.00 16.21 -16.19
C GLY A 462 -12.36 16.42 -16.85
N ILE A 463 -13.36 16.93 -16.10
CA ILE A 463 -14.67 17.31 -16.65
C ILE A 463 -14.53 18.49 -17.61
N LYS A 464 -13.82 19.56 -17.23
CA LYS A 464 -13.60 20.74 -18.08
C LYS A 464 -12.89 20.40 -19.38
N GLU A 465 -11.96 19.46 -19.36
CA GLU A 465 -11.25 18.96 -20.54
C GLU A 465 -12.14 18.14 -21.48
N SER A 466 -13.22 17.54 -20.98
CA SER A 466 -14.06 16.59 -21.72
C SER A 466 -15.33 17.20 -22.31
N VAL A 467 -15.83 18.31 -21.75
CA VAL A 467 -17.00 19.01 -22.28
C VAL A 467 -16.67 19.83 -23.53
N GLY A 468 -17.69 20.14 -24.33
CA GLY A 468 -17.55 20.98 -25.51
C GLY A 468 -17.09 22.39 -25.16
N VAL A 469 -16.29 23.02 -26.04
CA VAL A 469 -15.71 24.36 -25.82
C VAL A 469 -16.74 25.47 -25.57
N GLN A 470 -18.00 25.25 -25.91
CA GLN A 470 -19.11 26.19 -25.70
C GLN A 470 -19.91 25.92 -24.41
N THR A 471 -19.65 24.82 -23.73
CA THR A 471 -20.33 24.46 -22.48
C THR A 471 -19.75 25.24 -21.32
N GLU A 472 -20.61 26.00 -20.64
CA GLU A 472 -20.21 26.71 -19.43
C GLU A 472 -20.20 25.74 -18.23
N VAL A 473 -19.03 25.61 -17.59
CA VAL A 473 -18.86 24.82 -16.37
C VAL A 473 -18.85 25.76 -15.17
N VAL A 474 -19.94 25.77 -14.40
CA VAL A 474 -20.00 26.51 -13.13
C VAL A 474 -19.52 25.58 -12.02
N TYR A 475 -18.52 26.03 -11.27
CA TYR A 475 -18.01 25.31 -10.11
C TYR A 475 -18.26 26.11 -8.83
N GLU A 476 -18.85 25.44 -7.85
CA GLU A 476 -18.96 25.93 -6.47
C GLU A 476 -18.83 24.73 -5.53
N ALA A 477 -17.80 24.70 -4.68
CA ALA A 477 -17.52 23.55 -3.81
C ALA A 477 -18.73 23.14 -2.95
N CYS A 478 -19.49 24.12 -2.45
CA CYS A 478 -20.74 23.90 -1.71
C CYS A 478 -21.86 24.73 -2.35
N ALA A 479 -22.55 24.18 -3.35
CA ALA A 479 -23.56 24.93 -4.11
C ALA A 479 -24.65 25.55 -3.21
N THR A 480 -24.85 26.86 -3.36
CA THR A 480 -25.88 27.61 -2.65
C THR A 480 -27.23 27.56 -3.37
N GLU A 481 -28.32 27.86 -2.66
CA GLU A 481 -29.64 28.00 -3.27
C GLU A 481 -29.68 29.09 -4.36
N ALA A 482 -28.86 30.13 -4.22
CA ALA A 482 -28.72 31.18 -5.23
C ALA A 482 -28.16 30.62 -6.55
N THR A 483 -27.09 29.82 -6.47
CA THR A 483 -26.50 29.15 -7.64
C THR A 483 -27.49 28.18 -8.27
N ILE A 484 -28.07 27.29 -7.47
CA ILE A 484 -29.04 26.27 -7.93
C ILE A 484 -30.28 26.93 -8.56
N GLY A 485 -30.78 28.01 -7.94
CA GLY A 485 -31.98 28.73 -8.33
C GLY A 485 -31.87 29.52 -9.64
N THR A 486 -30.67 29.64 -10.22
CA THR A 486 -30.52 30.19 -11.58
C THR A 486 -31.20 29.33 -12.64
N GLY A 487 -31.41 28.03 -12.38
CA GLY A 487 -32.28 27.14 -13.16
C GLY A 487 -31.81 26.83 -14.60
N GLU A 488 -30.60 27.22 -14.99
CA GLU A 488 -30.11 27.08 -16.38
C GLU A 488 -29.22 25.84 -16.61
N PHE A 489 -29.11 24.93 -15.65
CA PHE A 489 -28.22 23.77 -15.72
C PHE A 489 -28.88 22.58 -16.42
N SER A 490 -28.18 21.99 -17.41
CA SER A 490 -28.64 20.76 -18.07
C SER A 490 -28.51 19.54 -17.16
N TYR A 491 -27.47 19.50 -16.32
CA TYR A 491 -27.26 18.52 -15.26
C TYR A 491 -26.25 19.05 -14.23
N ALA A 492 -26.17 18.37 -13.09
CA ALA A 492 -25.18 18.57 -12.06
C ALA A 492 -24.33 17.32 -11.82
N VAL A 493 -23.04 17.53 -11.56
CA VAL A 493 -22.11 16.51 -11.05
C VAL A 493 -21.74 16.89 -9.63
N VAL A 494 -22.17 16.08 -8.66
CA VAL A 494 -21.91 16.28 -7.23
C VAL A 494 -20.85 15.28 -6.79
N VAL A 495 -19.67 15.77 -6.38
CA VAL A 495 -18.53 14.95 -5.99
C VAL A 495 -18.31 15.08 -4.48
N VAL A 496 -18.61 14.02 -3.74
CA VAL A 496 -18.54 13.98 -2.28
C VAL A 496 -17.75 12.75 -1.82
N GLY A 497 -17.34 12.71 -0.56
CA GLY A 497 -16.48 11.62 -0.13
C GLY A 497 -15.86 11.77 1.25
N GLU A 498 -14.99 10.82 1.57
CA GLU A 498 -14.19 10.85 2.79
C GLU A 498 -13.01 11.81 2.67
N VAL A 499 -12.58 12.39 3.80
CA VAL A 499 -11.26 13.01 3.86
C VAL A 499 -10.17 11.94 3.81
N PRO A 500 -8.93 12.26 3.43
CA PRO A 500 -7.80 11.36 3.58
C PRO A 500 -7.63 10.90 5.04
N TYR A 501 -7.36 9.61 5.21
CA TYR A 501 -7.04 8.97 6.49
C TYR A 501 -6.11 7.79 6.24
N ALA A 502 -5.39 7.37 7.29
CA ALA A 502 -4.69 6.10 7.30
C ALA A 502 -4.84 5.44 8.68
N GLU A 503 -4.92 4.11 8.68
CA GLU A 503 -4.83 3.30 9.90
C GLU A 503 -5.90 3.70 10.94
N THR A 504 -5.53 3.81 12.21
CA THR A 504 -6.44 4.10 13.32
C THR A 504 -7.19 5.43 13.15
N VAL A 505 -6.64 6.41 12.42
CA VAL A 505 -7.35 7.67 12.14
C VAL A 505 -8.58 7.45 11.27
N GLY A 506 -8.55 6.41 10.44
CA GLY A 506 -9.66 6.01 9.58
C GLY A 506 -10.70 5.12 10.26
N ASP A 507 -10.44 4.58 11.46
CA ASP A 507 -11.42 3.75 12.16
C ASP A 507 -12.63 4.60 12.52
N ARG A 508 -13.83 4.13 12.17
CA ARG A 508 -15.08 4.83 12.49
C ARG A 508 -16.24 3.89 12.64
N THR A 509 -17.15 4.24 13.54
CA THR A 509 -18.37 3.47 13.82
C THR A 509 -19.55 3.93 12.97
N ASP A 510 -19.55 5.18 12.52
CA ASP A 510 -20.48 5.70 11.51
C ASP A 510 -19.82 5.62 10.13
N LEU A 511 -20.57 5.42 9.05
CA LEU A 511 -20.05 5.45 7.69
C LEU A 511 -20.81 6.46 6.83
N THR A 512 -21.34 7.50 7.46
CA THR A 512 -22.03 8.60 6.79
C THR A 512 -21.08 9.42 5.91
N ILE A 513 -21.63 10.00 4.85
CA ILE A 513 -20.90 10.91 3.94
C ILE A 513 -20.53 12.19 4.71
N PRO A 514 -19.24 12.55 4.82
CA PRO A 514 -18.79 13.76 5.50
C PRO A 514 -19.31 15.07 4.90
N PHE A 515 -19.06 16.18 5.61
CA PHE A 515 -19.37 17.55 5.18
C PHE A 515 -20.84 17.82 4.84
N ASN A 516 -21.76 17.10 5.51
CA ASN A 516 -23.20 17.12 5.17
C ASN A 516 -23.45 16.78 3.69
N GLY A 517 -22.68 15.83 3.14
CA GLY A 517 -22.76 15.45 1.73
C GLY A 517 -24.16 15.04 1.30
N SER A 518 -24.90 14.29 2.14
CA SER A 518 -26.30 13.93 1.90
C SER A 518 -27.20 15.15 1.70
N ASP A 519 -27.00 16.23 2.47
CA ASP A 519 -27.78 17.46 2.36
C ASP A 519 -27.46 18.21 1.06
N LEU A 520 -26.18 18.29 0.69
CA LEU A 520 -25.75 18.91 -0.56
C LEU A 520 -26.35 18.16 -1.76
N ILE A 521 -26.22 16.83 -1.78
CA ILE A 521 -26.81 15.99 -2.82
C ILE A 521 -28.32 16.24 -2.91
N THR A 522 -29.01 16.16 -1.78
CA THR A 522 -30.48 16.33 -1.72
C THR A 522 -30.91 17.70 -2.23
N ARG A 523 -30.20 18.76 -1.85
CA ARG A 523 -30.48 20.14 -2.29
C ARG A 523 -30.35 20.28 -3.80
N VAL A 524 -29.29 19.75 -4.38
CA VAL A 524 -29.01 19.85 -5.83
C VAL A 524 -29.99 18.96 -6.63
N ALA A 525 -30.14 17.69 -6.24
CA ALA A 525 -30.97 16.71 -6.92
C ALA A 525 -32.48 17.00 -6.85
N SER A 526 -32.91 17.91 -5.95
CA SER A 526 -34.30 18.37 -5.90
C SER A 526 -34.66 19.35 -7.03
N THR A 527 -33.65 19.92 -7.70
CA THR A 527 -33.86 20.98 -8.72
C THR A 527 -33.20 20.64 -10.06
N ILE A 528 -32.06 19.95 -10.04
CA ILE A 528 -31.23 19.69 -11.23
C ILE A 528 -31.03 18.17 -11.37
N PRO A 529 -31.16 17.58 -12.57
CA PRO A 529 -30.78 16.18 -12.80
C PRO A 529 -29.33 15.93 -12.38
N THR A 530 -29.09 14.94 -11.53
CA THR A 530 -27.85 14.84 -10.75
C THR A 530 -27.18 13.47 -10.87
N LEU A 531 -25.90 13.50 -11.27
CA LEU A 531 -24.93 12.42 -11.03
C LEU A 531 -24.21 12.68 -9.71
N VAL A 532 -24.16 11.67 -8.84
CA VAL A 532 -23.30 11.66 -7.65
C VAL A 532 -22.08 10.79 -7.89
N ILE A 533 -20.91 11.32 -7.56
CA ILE A 533 -19.64 10.58 -7.52
C ILE A 533 -19.20 10.51 -6.06
N VAL A 534 -19.03 9.30 -5.54
CA VAL A 534 -18.54 9.05 -4.18
C VAL A 534 -17.06 8.68 -4.24
N VAL A 535 -16.23 9.52 -3.64
CA VAL A 535 -14.78 9.31 -3.46
C VAL A 535 -14.55 8.80 -2.03
N SER A 536 -14.29 7.51 -1.87
CA SER A 536 -14.20 6.89 -0.54
C SER A 536 -13.26 5.69 -0.52
N GLY A 537 -12.70 5.40 0.65
CA GLY A 537 -11.88 4.21 0.83
C GLY A 537 -12.68 2.91 0.99
N ARG A 538 -14.01 3.00 1.04
CA ARG A 538 -14.94 1.95 1.46
C ARG A 538 -16.39 2.34 1.14
N PRO A 539 -17.35 1.41 1.23
CA PRO A 539 -18.77 1.73 1.17
C PRO A 539 -19.16 2.72 2.27
N LEU A 540 -19.96 3.72 1.90
CA LEU A 540 -20.56 4.70 2.82
C LEU A 540 -22.07 4.51 2.89
N ASP A 541 -22.69 4.93 3.99
CA ASP A 541 -24.13 4.96 4.14
C ASP A 541 -24.75 5.90 3.08
N ILE A 542 -25.64 5.35 2.26
CA ILE A 542 -26.43 6.11 1.29
C ILE A 542 -27.90 5.95 1.67
N GLU A 543 -28.46 7.00 2.26
CA GLU A 543 -29.86 7.02 2.67
C GLU A 543 -30.80 6.77 1.48
N THR A 544 -31.84 5.95 1.67
CA THR A 544 -32.81 5.61 0.63
C THR A 544 -33.42 6.85 -0.02
N GLN A 545 -33.71 7.90 0.77
CA GLN A 545 -34.29 9.16 0.27
C GLN A 545 -33.33 9.91 -0.67
N VAL A 546 -32.01 9.84 -0.41
CA VAL A 546 -30.99 10.40 -1.29
C VAL A 546 -30.94 9.58 -2.58
N LEU A 547 -30.90 8.26 -2.45
CA LEU A 547 -30.85 7.35 -3.60
C LEU A 547 -32.07 7.48 -4.52
N GLU A 548 -33.26 7.76 -3.99
CA GLU A 548 -34.47 7.99 -4.78
C GLU A 548 -34.43 9.29 -5.60
N LYS A 549 -33.76 10.33 -5.08
CA LYS A 549 -33.70 11.66 -5.73
C LYS A 549 -32.71 11.75 -6.88
N ILE A 550 -31.54 11.13 -6.75
CA ILE A 550 -30.45 11.22 -7.72
C ILE A 550 -30.74 10.43 -9.00
N ASP A 551 -30.13 10.81 -10.11
CA ASP A 551 -30.31 10.13 -11.40
C ASP A 551 -29.24 9.07 -11.62
N ALA A 552 -27.99 9.34 -11.24
CA ALA A 552 -26.91 8.36 -11.31
C ALA A 552 -26.00 8.39 -10.07
N LEU A 553 -25.37 7.25 -9.79
CA LEU A 553 -24.44 7.06 -8.67
C LEU A 553 -23.24 6.26 -9.12
N VAL A 554 -22.05 6.80 -8.88
CA VAL A 554 -20.76 6.17 -9.18
C VAL A 554 -19.91 6.09 -7.92
N ALA A 555 -19.39 4.91 -7.61
CA ALA A 555 -18.30 4.74 -6.67
C ALA A 555 -16.97 4.89 -7.41
N ALA A 556 -16.22 5.95 -7.10
CA ALA A 556 -14.91 6.23 -7.70
C ALA A 556 -13.74 5.73 -6.84
N TRP A 557 -14.03 5.28 -5.62
CA TRP A 557 -13.05 4.88 -4.62
C TRP A 557 -12.07 6.03 -4.31
N LEU A 558 -10.77 5.72 -4.18
CA LEU A 558 -9.69 6.71 -4.15
C LEU A 558 -8.89 6.58 -5.47
N PRO A 559 -9.23 7.34 -6.52
CA PRO A 559 -8.71 7.14 -7.88
C PRO A 559 -7.24 7.54 -8.10
N GLY A 560 -6.60 8.27 -7.19
CA GLY A 560 -5.22 8.74 -7.40
C GLY A 560 -5.15 9.96 -8.33
N THR A 561 -4.03 10.19 -9.02
CA THR A 561 -3.76 11.50 -9.68
C THR A 561 -4.49 11.74 -10.99
N GLU A 562 -5.13 10.73 -11.58
CA GLU A 562 -5.60 10.80 -12.98
C GLU A 562 -7.12 10.99 -13.09
N GLY A 563 -7.62 12.14 -12.62
CA GLY A 563 -9.05 12.48 -12.61
C GLY A 563 -9.73 12.48 -13.99
N THR A 564 -8.97 12.66 -15.09
CA THR A 564 -9.51 12.50 -16.45
C THR A 564 -10.03 11.09 -16.72
N GLY A 565 -9.53 10.07 -16.01
CA GLY A 565 -10.05 8.70 -16.11
C GLY A 565 -11.50 8.59 -15.64
N ILE A 566 -11.95 9.47 -14.73
CA ILE A 566 -13.36 9.55 -14.35
C ILE A 566 -14.19 10.09 -15.51
N ALA A 567 -13.77 11.22 -16.07
CA ALA A 567 -14.48 11.88 -17.16
C ALA A 567 -14.61 10.99 -18.41
N ASP A 568 -13.61 10.15 -18.71
CA ASP A 568 -13.66 9.15 -19.79
C ASP A 568 -14.92 8.27 -19.75
N CYS A 569 -15.30 7.82 -18.56
CA CYS A 569 -16.50 7.01 -18.37
C CYS A 569 -17.76 7.88 -18.33
N LEU A 570 -17.73 9.06 -17.68
CA LEU A 570 -18.94 9.90 -17.57
C LEU A 570 -19.48 10.37 -18.93
N PHE A 571 -18.60 10.63 -19.89
CA PHE A 571 -18.94 11.16 -21.21
C PHE A 571 -18.98 10.08 -22.31
N GLY A 572 -18.91 8.79 -21.93
CA GLY A 572 -19.11 7.68 -22.86
C GLY A 572 -17.94 7.40 -23.80
N HIS A 573 -16.74 7.90 -23.50
CA HIS A 573 -15.52 7.48 -24.22
C HIS A 573 -15.14 6.04 -23.87
N HIS A 574 -15.47 5.61 -22.66
CA HIS A 574 -15.31 4.25 -22.17
C HIS A 574 -16.55 3.78 -21.40
N ASP A 575 -16.79 2.47 -21.39
CA ASP A 575 -17.85 1.86 -20.59
C ASP A 575 -17.40 1.65 -19.13
N PHE A 576 -18.37 1.53 -18.23
CA PHE A 576 -18.12 1.06 -16.87
C PHE A 576 -17.95 -0.45 -16.87
N VAL A 577 -16.80 -0.90 -16.37
CA VAL A 577 -16.47 -2.34 -16.28
C VAL A 577 -16.21 -2.80 -14.85
N GLY A 578 -16.01 -1.85 -13.92
CA GLY A 578 -15.79 -2.15 -12.53
C GLY A 578 -17.01 -2.77 -11.86
N THR A 579 -16.77 -3.64 -10.90
CA THR A 579 -17.81 -4.27 -10.07
C THR A 579 -17.39 -4.23 -8.61
N LEU A 580 -18.34 -4.18 -7.68
CA LEU A 580 -18.05 -4.05 -6.26
C LEU A 580 -17.12 -5.18 -5.77
N PRO A 581 -15.97 -4.84 -5.15
CA PRO A 581 -15.07 -5.82 -4.54
C PRO A 581 -15.38 -6.06 -3.06
N VAL A 582 -16.26 -5.22 -2.49
CA VAL A 582 -16.75 -5.28 -1.12
C VAL A 582 -18.25 -5.02 -1.12
N THR A 583 -18.95 -5.60 -0.16
CA THR A 583 -20.39 -5.50 0.02
C THR A 583 -20.77 -4.06 0.40
N TRP A 584 -21.74 -3.48 -0.30
CA TRP A 584 -22.33 -2.20 0.10
C TRP A 584 -23.51 -2.44 1.05
N HIS A 585 -23.35 -2.11 2.33
CA HIS A 585 -24.38 -2.29 3.35
C HIS A 585 -25.53 -1.28 3.18
N ARG A 586 -26.72 -1.60 3.71
CA ARG A 586 -27.85 -0.67 3.81
C ARG A 586 -27.73 0.25 5.02
N SER A 587 -27.16 -0.28 6.11
CA SER A 587 -26.90 0.42 7.36
C SER A 587 -25.68 -0.19 8.05
N VAL A 588 -24.89 0.65 8.73
CA VAL A 588 -23.78 0.22 9.59
C VAL A 588 -24.17 -0.81 10.65
N ASP A 589 -25.45 -0.88 11.05
CA ASP A 589 -25.96 -1.86 12.00
C ASP A 589 -25.90 -3.30 11.47
N GLN A 590 -25.77 -3.48 10.16
CA GLN A 590 -25.59 -4.80 9.54
C GLN A 590 -24.15 -5.32 9.69
N LEU A 591 -23.19 -4.49 10.07
CA LEU A 591 -21.77 -4.83 10.00
C LEU A 591 -21.29 -5.67 11.21
N PRO A 592 -20.44 -6.69 10.98
CA PRO A 592 -19.87 -7.09 9.69
C PRO A 592 -20.88 -7.84 8.80
N LEU A 593 -20.86 -7.56 7.49
CA LEU A 593 -21.73 -8.17 6.48
C LEU A 593 -20.90 -8.53 5.24
N ASN A 594 -20.75 -9.82 4.95
CA ASN A 594 -19.94 -10.31 3.84
C ASN A 594 -20.67 -11.36 3.01
N ALA A 595 -20.28 -11.52 1.75
CA ALA A 595 -20.82 -12.56 0.89
C ALA A 595 -20.64 -13.95 1.53
N GLY A 596 -21.72 -14.73 1.57
CA GLY A 596 -21.77 -16.06 2.19
C GLY A 596 -22.41 -16.10 3.58
N ASP A 597 -22.62 -14.95 4.23
CA ASP A 597 -23.30 -14.88 5.53
C ASP A 597 -24.77 -15.31 5.43
N ALA A 598 -25.29 -15.98 6.47
CA ALA A 598 -26.67 -16.49 6.46
C ALA A 598 -27.74 -15.39 6.36
N SER A 599 -27.43 -14.18 6.85
CA SER A 599 -28.29 -12.99 6.83
C SER A 599 -27.86 -11.94 5.80
N TYR A 600 -27.29 -12.38 4.68
CA TYR A 600 -26.76 -11.47 3.65
C TYR A 600 -27.86 -10.68 2.92
N ASP A 601 -28.11 -9.44 3.34
CA ASP A 601 -29.04 -8.48 2.72
C ASP A 601 -28.36 -7.12 2.45
N PRO A 602 -27.53 -7.01 1.41
CA PRO A 602 -26.81 -5.78 1.10
C PRO A 602 -27.68 -4.77 0.32
N LEU A 603 -27.27 -3.49 0.33
CA LEU A 603 -27.79 -2.49 -0.60
C LEU A 603 -27.34 -2.82 -2.03
N PHE A 604 -26.06 -3.11 -2.19
CA PHE A 604 -25.48 -3.63 -3.43
C PHE A 604 -24.54 -4.80 -3.08
N PRO A 605 -24.76 -6.01 -3.61
CA PRO A 605 -23.93 -7.17 -3.30
C PRO A 605 -22.54 -7.07 -3.92
N VAL A 606 -21.58 -7.85 -3.40
CA VAL A 606 -20.28 -8.01 -4.04
C VAL A 606 -20.47 -8.47 -5.50
N GLY A 607 -19.65 -7.95 -6.41
CA GLY A 607 -19.75 -8.20 -7.86
C GLY A 607 -20.82 -7.36 -8.58
N TYR A 608 -21.61 -6.54 -7.87
CA TYR A 608 -22.55 -5.63 -8.51
C TYR A 608 -21.86 -4.49 -9.26
N GLY A 609 -22.35 -4.14 -10.43
CA GLY A 609 -21.90 -3.01 -11.24
C GLY A 609 -22.68 -2.95 -12.53
N LEU A 610 -23.27 -1.79 -12.84
CA LEU A 610 -24.01 -1.57 -14.06
C LEU A 610 -23.05 -1.27 -15.22
N LYS A 611 -23.52 -1.55 -16.43
CA LYS A 611 -22.88 -1.08 -17.67
C LYS A 611 -23.65 0.10 -18.23
N MET A 612 -22.95 0.95 -18.95
CA MET A 612 -23.57 2.08 -19.65
C MET A 612 -24.14 1.65 -21.00
N PHE A 613 -23.43 0.77 -21.70
CA PHE A 613 -23.83 0.26 -23.01
C PHE A 613 -24.27 -1.21 -22.90
N GLU A 614 -25.47 -1.53 -23.38
CA GLU A 614 -25.85 -2.92 -23.63
C GLU A 614 -25.04 -3.46 -24.80
N LYS A 615 -24.57 -4.71 -24.69
CA LYS A 615 -23.79 -5.38 -25.74
C LYS A 615 -24.67 -5.90 -26.88
#